data_AF-A0A2D4JX14-F1
#
_entry.id   AF-A0A2D4JX14-F1
#
_cell.length_a   1.000
_cell.length_b   1.000
_cell.length_c   1.000
_cell.angle_alpha   90.00
_cell.angle_beta   90.00
_cell.angle_gamma   90.00
#
_symmetry.space_group_name_H-M   'P 1'
#
loop_
_entity.id
_entity.type
_entity.pdbx_description
1 polymer ?
#
loop_
_entity_poly.entity_id
_entity_poly.type
_entity_poly.pdbx_seq_one_letter_code
_entity_poly.pdbx_strand_id
1 'polypeptide(L)'
;IQDITQRLFFLQVKEAILNDDIYCPPETAVLLASYAVQSKYGDFNKEVHKPGYLTTDKLLPQRVLEQHKLNKDQWEERIQVWHEEHRGMLREDAILEYLKIAQDLEMYG
;
A
#
# COMPACT_ATOMS: atom_id res chain seq x y z
N ILE A 1 20.88 -10.19 -3.04
CA ILE A 1 20.80 -8.86 -2.37
C ILE A 1 19.82 -9.05 -1.22
N GLN A 2 20.23 -8.83 0.03
CA GLN A 2 19.55 -9.37 1.23
C GLN A 2 18.12 -8.86 1.41
N ASP A 3 17.17 -9.77 1.63
CA ASP A 3 15.72 -9.50 1.85
C ASP A 3 15.46 -8.50 2.98
N ILE A 4 16.35 -8.44 3.97
CA ILE A 4 16.27 -7.47 5.08
C ILE A 4 16.47 -6.04 4.60
N THR A 5 17.40 -5.81 3.67
CA THR A 5 17.69 -4.46 3.16
C THR A 5 16.49 -3.91 2.38
N GLN A 6 15.87 -4.76 1.55
CA GLN A 6 14.67 -4.38 0.78
C GLN A 6 13.48 -4.08 1.69
N ARG A 7 13.26 -4.90 2.74
CA ARG A 7 12.21 -4.64 3.73
C ARG A 7 12.41 -3.32 4.47
N LEU A 8 13.64 -3.02 4.90
CA LEU A 8 13.93 -1.76 5.60
C LEU A 8 13.71 -0.56 4.67
N PHE A 9 14.16 -0.65 3.42
CA PHE A 9 13.98 0.41 2.43
C PHE A 9 12.50 0.64 2.10
N PHE A 10 11.73 -0.44 1.91
CA PHE A 10 10.28 -0.38 1.76
C PHE A 10 9.58 0.34 2.91
N LEU A 11 9.95 0.03 4.17
CA LEU A 11 9.35 0.70 5.32
C LEU A 11 9.66 2.20 5.34
N GLN A 12 10.89 2.59 5.01
CA GLN A 12 11.30 3.99 4.93
C GLN A 12 10.53 4.76 3.86
N VAL A 13 10.47 4.23 2.63
CA VAL A 13 9.74 4.87 1.53
C VAL A 13 8.23 4.94 1.83
N LYS A 14 7.66 3.87 2.39
CA LYS A 14 6.27 3.85 2.83
C LYS A 14 5.99 4.93 3.87
N GLU A 15 6.88 5.12 4.83
CA GLU A 15 6.73 6.16 5.85
C GLU A 15 6.81 7.57 5.26
N ALA A 16 7.76 7.82 4.35
CA ALA A 16 7.90 9.09 3.65
C ALA A 16 6.63 9.45 2.83
N ILE A 17 6.05 8.50 2.11
CA ILE A 17 4.77 8.70 1.39
C ILE A 17 3.63 9.00 2.37
N LEU A 18 3.54 8.25 3.48
CA LEU A 18 2.47 8.41 4.48
C LEU A 18 2.57 9.70 5.31
N ASN A 19 3.76 10.30 5.36
CA ASN A 19 4.00 11.60 6.00
C ASN A 19 3.88 12.77 5.01
N ASP A 20 3.52 12.49 3.74
CA ASP A 20 3.50 13.47 2.63
C ASP A 20 4.89 14.10 2.37
N ASP A 21 6.00 13.47 2.78
CA ASP A 21 7.37 13.87 2.41
C ASP A 21 7.63 13.61 0.91
N ILE A 22 7.03 12.54 0.37
CA ILE A 22 6.98 12.23 -1.06
C ILE A 22 5.54 12.42 -1.52
N TYR A 23 5.34 13.32 -2.50
CA TYR A 23 4.03 13.51 -3.10
C TYR A 23 3.60 12.24 -3.85
N CYS A 24 2.44 11.70 -3.48
CA CYS A 24 1.83 10.56 -4.14
C CYS A 24 0.38 10.89 -4.53
N PRO A 25 0.00 10.76 -5.81
CA PRO A 25 -1.38 10.99 -6.23
C PRO A 25 -2.32 9.91 -5.64
N PRO A 26 -3.61 10.22 -5.43
CA PRO A 26 -4.57 9.33 -4.77
C PRO A 26 -4.65 7.93 -5.37
N GLU A 27 -4.66 7.82 -6.70
CA GLU A 27 -4.75 6.54 -7.42
C GLU A 27 -3.53 5.66 -7.14
N THR A 28 -2.34 6.25 -7.21
CA THR A 28 -1.08 5.54 -6.91
C THR A 28 -0.98 5.20 -5.42
N ALA A 29 -1.47 6.05 -4.52
CA ALA A 29 -1.48 5.77 -3.09
C ALA A 29 -2.32 4.53 -2.75
N VAL A 30 -3.48 4.36 -3.38
CA VAL A 30 -4.31 3.16 -3.24
C VAL A 30 -3.61 1.91 -3.76
N LEU A 31 -2.97 2.03 -4.93
CA LEU A 31 -2.23 0.91 -5.51
C LEU A 31 -1.05 0.50 -4.61
N LEU A 32 -0.26 1.46 -4.14
CA LEU A 32 0.83 1.23 -3.19
C LEU A 32 0.32 0.60 -1.88
N ALA A 33 -0.81 1.08 -1.35
CA ALA A 33 -1.44 0.49 -0.17
C ALA A 33 -1.79 -0.99 -0.39
N SER A 34 -2.29 -1.37 -1.58
CA SER A 34 -2.61 -2.77 -1.88
C SER A 34 -1.37 -3.68 -1.90
N TYR A 35 -0.24 -3.21 -2.44
CA TYR A 35 1.03 -3.94 -2.38
C TYR A 35 1.56 -4.05 -0.95
N ALA A 36 1.43 -2.98 -0.15
CA ALA A 36 1.80 -3.02 1.26
C ALA A 36 0.98 -4.07 2.03
N VAL A 37 -0.33 -4.15 1.75
CA VAL A 37 -1.22 -5.16 2.32
C VAL A 37 -0.81 -6.58 1.88
N GLN A 38 -0.58 -6.81 0.58
CA GLN A 38 -0.11 -8.10 0.07
C GLN A 38 1.22 -8.52 0.71
N SER A 39 2.16 -7.58 0.90
CA SER A 39 3.45 -7.89 1.55
C SER A 39 3.30 -8.31 3.03
N LYS A 40 2.30 -7.73 3.73
CA LYS A 40 2.06 -7.95 5.16
C LYS A 40 1.23 -9.20 5.41
N TYR A 41 0.10 -9.32 4.72
CA TYR A 41 -0.89 -10.37 4.93
C TYR A 41 -0.68 -11.58 4.00
N GLY A 42 -0.06 -11.38 2.82
CA GLY A 42 -0.07 -12.37 1.73
C GLY A 42 -1.45 -12.40 1.07
N ASP A 43 -1.71 -13.44 0.27
CA ASP A 43 -2.93 -13.55 -0.54
C ASP A 43 -4.22 -13.28 0.25
N PHE A 44 -5.11 -12.52 -0.40
CA PHE A 44 -6.42 -12.27 0.16
C PHE A 44 -7.25 -13.56 0.34
N ASN A 45 -7.74 -13.79 1.57
CA ASN A 45 -8.65 -14.87 1.89
C ASN A 45 -9.93 -14.32 2.56
N LYS A 46 -11.09 -14.53 1.94
CA LYS A 46 -12.42 -14.07 2.41
C LYS A 46 -12.81 -14.62 3.79
N GLU A 47 -12.28 -15.77 4.21
CA GLU A 47 -12.57 -16.36 5.52
C GLU A 47 -11.78 -15.67 6.65
N VAL A 48 -10.59 -15.14 6.33
CA VAL A 48 -9.65 -14.54 7.28
C VAL A 48 -9.75 -13.01 7.27
N HIS A 49 -9.75 -12.41 6.07
CA HIS A 49 -9.79 -10.97 5.85
C HIS A 49 -11.25 -10.49 5.77
N LYS A 50 -11.90 -10.43 6.93
CA LYS A 50 -13.24 -9.86 7.07
C LYS A 50 -13.18 -8.33 7.00
N PRO A 51 -14.30 -7.65 6.66
CA PRO A 51 -14.36 -6.20 6.68
C PRO A 51 -13.89 -5.64 8.01
N GLY A 52 -12.99 -4.65 7.95
CA GLY A 52 -12.33 -4.03 9.09
C GLY A 52 -10.89 -4.48 9.31
N TYR A 53 -10.37 -5.47 8.57
CA TYR A 53 -9.02 -6.01 8.79
C TYR A 53 -7.91 -4.99 8.49
N LEU A 54 -8.19 -3.95 7.70
CA LEU A 54 -7.25 -2.89 7.35
C LEU A 54 -7.44 -1.60 8.16
N THR A 55 -8.50 -1.48 8.96
CA THR A 55 -8.81 -0.26 9.73
C THR A 55 -7.72 0.19 10.70
N THR A 56 -6.87 -0.74 11.14
CA THR A 56 -5.75 -0.46 12.07
C THR A 56 -4.47 -0.03 11.36
N ASP A 57 -4.37 -0.25 10.05
CA ASP A 57 -3.18 0.06 9.27
C ASP A 57 -3.22 1.49 8.73
N LYS A 58 -2.13 2.24 8.92
CA LYS A 58 -1.92 3.52 8.24
C LYS A 58 -1.50 3.24 6.80
N LEU A 59 -2.48 3.22 5.89
CA LEU A 59 -2.30 2.84 4.48
C LEU A 59 -2.25 4.01 3.50
N LEU A 60 -2.92 5.13 3.81
CA LEU A 60 -3.02 6.29 2.92
C LEU A 60 -2.53 7.57 3.62
N PRO A 61 -1.93 8.53 2.88
CA PRO A 61 -1.60 9.85 3.40
C PRO A 61 -2.85 10.62 3.83
N GLN A 62 -2.73 11.48 4.85
CA GLN A 62 -3.86 12.25 5.37
C GLN A 62 -4.50 13.13 4.29
N ARG A 63 -3.67 13.74 3.43
CA ARG A 63 -4.14 14.54 2.29
C ARG A 63 -5.06 13.75 1.35
N VAL A 64 -4.74 12.49 1.05
CA VAL A 64 -5.56 11.65 0.15
C VAL A 64 -6.92 11.34 0.78
N LEU A 65 -6.93 11.05 2.08
CA LEU A 65 -8.14 10.82 2.86
C LEU A 65 -9.04 12.06 2.91
N GLU A 66 -8.46 13.25 3.07
CA GLU A 66 -9.20 14.51 3.17
C GLU A 66 -9.69 15.04 1.80
N GLN A 67 -8.96 14.77 0.72
CA GLN A 67 -9.32 15.21 -0.62
C GLN A 67 -10.58 14.51 -1.17
N HIS A 68 -10.89 13.31 -0.68
CA HIS A 68 -12.05 12.54 -1.13
C HIS A 68 -13.11 12.46 -0.04
N LYS A 69 -14.39 12.53 -0.43
CA LYS A 69 -15.53 12.33 0.48
C LYS A 69 -15.79 10.83 0.78
N LEU A 70 -14.73 10.03 0.87
CA LEU A 70 -14.84 8.59 1.15
C LEU A 70 -14.59 8.34 2.64
N ASN A 71 -15.39 7.45 3.23
CA ASN A 71 -15.14 6.99 4.59
C ASN A 71 -14.02 5.93 4.61
N LYS A 72 -13.56 5.55 5.80
CA LYS A 72 -12.49 4.54 5.96
C LYS A 72 -12.86 3.19 5.34
N ASP A 73 -14.12 2.79 5.46
CA ASP A 73 -14.61 1.51 4.94
C ASP A 73 -14.59 1.47 3.40
N GLN A 74 -14.92 2.57 2.74
CA GLN A 74 -14.85 2.71 1.28
C GLN A 74 -13.41 2.72 0.78
N TRP A 75 -12.48 3.32 1.53
CA TRP A 75 -11.06 3.23 1.22
C TRP A 75 -10.55 1.80 1.38
N GLU A 76 -10.95 1.12 2.45
CA GLU A 76 -10.63 -0.28 2.68
C GLU A 76 -11.15 -1.16 1.54
N GLU A 77 -12.41 -0.99 1.11
CA GLU A 77 -13.00 -1.73 -0.01
C GLU A 77 -12.19 -1.54 -1.29
N ARG A 78 -11.77 -0.31 -1.61
CA ARG A 78 -10.93 -0.04 -2.78
C ARG A 78 -9.58 -0.73 -2.70
N ILE A 79 -8.92 -0.70 -1.54
CA ILE A 79 -7.62 -1.36 -1.33
C ILE A 79 -7.79 -2.87 -1.38
N GLN A 80 -8.88 -3.41 -0.82
CA GLN A 80 -9.20 -4.83 -0.86
C GLN A 80 -9.38 -5.33 -2.29
N VAL A 81 -10.09 -4.60 -3.14
CA VAL A 81 -10.27 -4.97 -4.56
C VAL A 81 -8.92 -5.14 -5.24
N TRP A 82 -7.98 -4.22 -5.03
CA TRP A 82 -6.62 -4.37 -5.57
C TRP A 82 -5.83 -5.50 -4.92
N HIS A 83 -6.01 -5.73 -3.61
CA HIS A 83 -5.38 -6.84 -2.90
C HIS A 83 -5.85 -8.21 -3.44
N GLU A 84 -7.12 -8.34 -3.85
CA GLU A 84 -7.65 -9.54 -4.51
C GLU A 84 -6.95 -9.82 -5.85
N GLU A 85 -6.56 -8.80 -6.60
CA GLU A 85 -5.86 -8.92 -7.89
C GLU A 85 -4.40 -9.40 -7.74
N HIS A 86 -3.78 -9.15 -6.58
CA HIS A 86 -2.39 -9.58 -6.30
C HIS A 86 -2.27 -11.05 -5.89
N ARG A 87 -3.35 -11.83 -5.98
CA ARG A 87 -3.37 -13.23 -5.56
C ARG A 87 -2.30 -14.06 -6.30
N GLY A 88 -1.51 -14.78 -5.51
CA GLY A 88 -0.39 -15.59 -6.00
C GLY A 88 0.93 -14.83 -6.07
N MET A 89 0.94 -13.53 -5.79
CA MET A 89 2.16 -12.73 -5.68
C MET A 89 2.89 -13.01 -4.37
N LEU A 90 4.20 -13.25 -4.45
CA LEU A 90 5.02 -13.43 -3.26
C LEU A 90 5.16 -12.11 -2.50
N ARG A 91 5.36 -12.20 -1.18
CA ARG A 91 5.52 -11.02 -0.32
C ARG A 91 6.73 -10.17 -0.71
N GLU A 92 7.80 -10.81 -1.19
CA GLU A 92 9.01 -10.16 -1.69
C GLU A 92 8.75 -9.43 -3.00
N ASP A 93 8.01 -10.05 -3.92
CA ASP A 93 7.62 -9.41 -5.19
C ASP A 93 6.73 -8.19 -4.95
N ALA A 94 5.79 -8.27 -4.00
CA ALA A 94 4.95 -7.13 -3.62
C ALA A 94 5.77 -5.95 -3.08
N ILE A 95 6.84 -6.23 -2.32
CA ILE A 95 7.78 -5.21 -1.85
C ILE A 95 8.54 -4.58 -3.02
N LEU A 96 9.01 -5.39 -3.96
CA LEU A 96 9.74 -4.92 -5.13
C LEU A 96 8.86 -4.06 -6.03
N GLU A 97 7.63 -4.46 -6.31
CA GLU A 97 6.68 -3.68 -7.10
C GLU A 97 6.31 -2.37 -6.41
N TYR A 98 6.11 -2.38 -5.08
CA TYR A 98 5.91 -1.14 -4.32
C TYR A 98 7.07 -0.15 -4.53
N LEU A 99 8.31 -0.63 -4.39
CA LEU A 99 9.50 0.20 -4.50
C LEU A 99 9.70 0.74 -5.92
N LYS A 100 9.41 -0.06 -6.96
CA LYS A 100 9.48 0.41 -8.36
C LYS A 100 8.52 1.58 -8.61
N ILE A 101 7.27 1.43 -8.19
CA ILE A 101 6.24 2.46 -8.35
C ILE A 101 6.62 3.72 -7.55
N ALA A 102 7.13 3.55 -6.33
CA ALA A 102 7.53 4.67 -5.49
C ALA A 102 8.76 5.42 -6.05
N GLN A 103 9.71 4.71 -6.65
CA GLN A 103 10.87 5.32 -7.31
C GLN A 103 10.44 6.24 -8.47
N ASP A 104 9.44 5.83 -9.24
CA ASP A 104 8.90 6.68 -10.32
C ASP A 104 8.29 7.98 -9.77
N LEU A 105 7.69 7.96 -8.57
CA LEU A 105 7.16 9.17 -7.92
C LEU A 105 8.26 10.16 -7.54
N GLU A 106 9.39 9.66 -7.02
CA GLU A 106 10.55 10.51 -6.67
C GLU A 106 11.20 11.15 -7.91
N MET A 107 11.15 10.49 -9.07
CA MET A 107 11.66 11.05 -10.32
C MET A 107 10.78 12.15 -10.92
N TYR A 108 9.55 12.31 -10.43
CA TYR A 108 8.67 13.43 -10.78
C TYR A 108 8.83 14.63 -9.81
N GLY A 109 9.70 14.53 -8.81
CA GLY A 109 10.03 15.57 -7.82
C GLY A 109 11.23 16.44 -8.22
#